data_AF-A0A2D4PUQ6-F1
#
_entry.id   AF-A0A2D4PUQ6-F1
#
_cell.length_a   1.000
_cell.length_b   1.000
_cell.length_c   1.000
_cell.angle_alpha   90.00
_cell.angle_beta   90.00
_cell.angle_gamma   90.00
#
_symmetry.space_group_name_H-M   'P 1'
#
loop_
_entity.id
_entity.type
_entity.pdbx_description
1 polymer ?
#
loop_
_entity_poly.entity_id
_entity_poly.type
_entity_poly.pdbx_seq_one_letter_code
_entity_poly.pdbx_strand_id
1 'polypeptide(L)'
;LGLYCGRTLEIINGTEINGDCGVCPRGQRSDVYKICRECTGSPERYDWLYLGFMAMLPLILHWFFIEWYSGKKSSSALFQHITALIECSVAAIVTLLVSDPLGSLHIRSCKVMMLSDWYTMLYNPSPDYVTTIHCTHEAVYPLYTIVFIYYAFCLVLMMMLRPLLVKKIACGLGKSDRFKSIYAALYFFPILTVLQAVGGGLLYYAFPYIIIVLSLVTLVVYLSASEVETFKDLLVRKKRLIVLFSHWLLHAYGIISISKLSNIYQDLPLLALVPAPALFYLLTAKYTEPSRILSEGANGR
;
A
#
# COMPACT_ATOMS: atom_id res chain seq x y z
N LEU A 1 -19.64 -7.43 29.10
CA LEU A 1 -18.37 -6.74 28.76
C LEU A 1 -18.30 -6.54 27.26
N GLY A 2 -17.77 -5.40 26.80
CA GLY A 2 -17.62 -5.09 25.37
C GLY A 2 -16.65 -6.03 24.64
N LEU A 3 -16.71 -6.01 23.30
CA LEU A 3 -15.91 -6.89 22.46
C LEU A 3 -14.41 -6.68 22.67
N TYR A 4 -13.98 -5.42 22.76
CA TYR A 4 -12.59 -4.97 22.85
C TYR A 4 -12.16 -4.49 24.24
N CYS A 5 -13.05 -4.57 25.24
CA CYS A 5 -12.68 -4.22 26.61
C CYS A 5 -11.95 -5.38 27.28
N GLY A 6 -10.94 -5.06 28.08
CA GLY A 6 -10.22 -6.03 28.89
C GLY A 6 -9.90 -5.47 30.27
N ARG A 7 -9.56 -6.37 31.19
CA ARG A 7 -9.01 -6.04 32.49
C ARG A 7 -7.49 -6.11 32.43
N THR A 8 -6.83 -5.12 33.02
CA THR A 8 -5.39 -5.18 33.28
C THR A 8 -5.12 -6.08 34.47
N LEU A 9 -4.02 -6.82 34.45
CA LEU A 9 -3.55 -7.57 35.61
C LEU A 9 -2.63 -6.66 36.42
N GLU A 10 -2.99 -6.43 37.67
CA GLU A 10 -2.13 -5.73 38.62
C GLU A 10 -1.52 -6.75 39.58
N ILE A 11 -0.20 -6.72 39.72
CA ILE A 11 0.51 -7.60 40.65
C ILE A 11 0.68 -6.84 41.96
N ILE A 12 -0.14 -7.15 42.96
CA ILE A 12 -0.04 -6.58 44.30
C ILE A 12 0.41 -7.68 45.24
N ASN A 13 1.56 -7.49 45.90
CA ASN A 13 2.16 -8.47 46.84
C ASN A 13 2.32 -9.89 46.26
N GLY A 14 2.59 -10.01 44.96
CA GLY A 14 2.78 -11.29 44.28
C GLY A 14 1.49 -12.04 43.93
N THR A 15 0.32 -11.48 44.26
CA THR A 15 -0.98 -12.00 43.77
C THR A 15 -1.47 -11.17 42.58
N GLU A 16 -1.86 -11.86 41.52
CA GLU A 16 -2.51 -11.25 40.35
C GLU A 16 -3.93 -10.84 40.71
N ILE A 17 -4.18 -9.53 40.73
CA ILE A 17 -5.49 -8.95 40.97
C ILE A 17 -6.00 -8.40 39.63
N ASN A 18 -7.25 -8.73 39.31
CA ASN A 18 -7.91 -8.20 38.14
C ASN A 18 -8.27 -6.73 38.40
N GLY A 19 -7.69 -5.82 37.62
CA GLY A 19 -8.09 -4.43 37.60
C GLY A 19 -9.45 -4.21 36.95
N ASP A 20 -9.85 -2.95 36.88
CA ASP A 20 -11.12 -2.56 36.28
C ASP A 20 -11.16 -2.85 34.77
N CYS A 21 -12.38 -3.06 34.25
CA CYS A 21 -12.58 -3.28 32.83
C CYS A 21 -12.43 -1.97 32.07
N GLY A 22 -11.47 -1.90 31.15
CA GLY A 22 -11.19 -0.70 30.38
C GLY A 22 -10.44 -0.97 29.08
N VAL A 23 -9.66 0.03 28.68
CA VAL A 23 -8.83 0.00 27.48
C VAL A 23 -7.55 -0.81 27.73
N CYS A 24 -7.20 -1.70 26.81
CA CYS A 24 -5.91 -2.39 26.88
C CYS A 24 -4.75 -1.46 26.49
N PRO A 25 -3.60 -1.54 27.18
CA PRO A 25 -2.39 -0.81 26.80
C PRO A 25 -1.96 -1.08 25.35
N ARG A 26 -1.21 -0.14 24.75
CA ARG A 26 -0.66 -0.27 23.39
C ARG A 26 0.17 -1.56 23.26
N GLY A 27 -0.06 -2.31 22.18
CA GLY A 27 0.59 -3.60 21.95
C GLY A 27 0.02 -4.76 22.77
N GLN A 28 -1.10 -4.54 23.46
CA GLN A 28 -1.89 -5.58 24.12
C GLN A 28 -3.28 -5.70 23.50
N ARG A 29 -3.86 -6.90 23.59
CA ARG A 29 -5.22 -7.22 23.14
C ARG A 29 -5.95 -8.03 24.20
N SER A 30 -7.27 -7.86 24.30
CA SER A 30 -8.11 -8.65 25.20
C SER A 30 -8.24 -10.09 24.70
N ASP A 31 -7.96 -11.06 25.56
CA ASP A 31 -8.17 -12.49 25.29
C ASP A 31 -9.65 -12.91 25.49
N VAL A 32 -9.96 -14.19 25.27
CA VAL A 32 -11.29 -14.81 25.47
C VAL A 32 -11.81 -14.59 26.90
N TYR A 33 -10.90 -14.60 27.89
CA TYR A 33 -11.20 -14.32 29.30
C TYR A 33 -11.30 -12.82 29.63
N LYS A 34 -11.26 -11.94 28.63
CA LYS A 34 -11.30 -10.46 28.80
C LYS A 34 -10.16 -9.91 29.66
N ILE A 35 -8.98 -10.50 29.51
CA ILE A 35 -7.74 -10.06 30.14
C ILE A 35 -6.86 -9.45 29.04
N CYS A 36 -6.28 -8.28 29.30
CA CYS A 36 -5.33 -7.66 28.38
C CYS A 36 -4.01 -8.44 28.39
N ARG A 37 -3.64 -9.00 27.24
CA ARG A 37 -2.40 -9.76 27.06
C ARG A 37 -1.55 -9.12 25.98
N GLU A 38 -0.25 -9.18 26.16
CA GLU A 38 0.72 -8.68 25.21
C GLU A 38 0.72 -9.51 23.93
N CYS A 39 0.76 -8.84 22.78
CA CYS A 39 0.86 -9.52 21.50
C CYS A 39 2.30 -9.95 21.26
N THR A 40 2.57 -11.24 21.30
CA THR A 40 3.91 -11.83 21.03
C THR A 40 4.07 -12.33 19.60
N GLY A 41 3.08 -12.11 18.75
CA GLY A 41 3.06 -12.54 17.36
C GLY A 41 3.97 -11.72 16.44
N SER A 42 4.16 -12.25 15.24
CA SER A 42 4.82 -11.58 14.11
C SER A 42 3.82 -11.40 12.96
N PRO A 43 3.96 -10.36 12.12
CA PRO A 43 3.08 -10.17 10.98
C PRO A 43 3.13 -11.36 10.02
N GLU A 44 1.98 -11.83 9.57
CA GLU A 44 1.88 -12.84 8.54
C GLU A 44 2.34 -12.27 7.19
N ARG A 45 2.60 -13.13 6.19
CA ARG A 45 3.02 -12.66 4.85
C ARG A 45 2.03 -11.68 4.24
N TYR A 46 0.73 -11.90 4.47
CA TYR A 46 -0.33 -11.01 4.01
C TYR A 46 -0.20 -9.61 4.62
N ASP A 47 0.11 -9.52 5.92
CA ASP A 47 0.32 -8.26 6.63
C ASP A 47 1.51 -7.49 6.04
N TRP A 48 2.60 -8.19 5.73
CA TRP A 48 3.76 -7.59 5.06
C TRP A 48 3.45 -7.08 3.65
N LEU A 49 2.62 -7.81 2.89
CA LEU A 49 2.15 -7.36 1.58
C LEU A 49 1.23 -6.14 1.72
N TYR A 50 0.36 -6.10 2.73
CA TYR A 50 -0.43 -4.90 3.01
C TYR A 50 0.47 -3.69 3.33
N LEU A 51 1.45 -3.85 4.21
CA LEU A 51 2.40 -2.76 4.53
C LEU A 51 3.20 -2.33 3.30
N GLY A 52 3.63 -3.28 2.46
CA GLY A 52 4.28 -3.01 1.18
C GLY A 52 3.38 -2.20 0.24
N PHE A 53 2.10 -2.55 0.13
CA PHE A 53 1.12 -1.78 -0.64
C PHE A 53 0.99 -0.34 -0.12
N MET A 54 0.86 -0.16 1.19
CA MET A 54 0.76 1.16 1.80
C MET A 54 2.04 1.99 1.61
N ALA A 55 3.20 1.35 1.55
CA ALA A 55 4.50 1.97 1.25
C ALA A 55 4.67 2.35 -0.24
N MET A 56 4.10 1.57 -1.16
CA MET A 56 4.15 1.86 -2.60
C MET A 56 3.29 3.07 -2.99
N LEU A 57 2.18 3.33 -2.29
CA LEU A 57 1.24 4.40 -2.64
C LEU A 57 1.91 5.80 -2.71
N PRO A 58 2.64 6.29 -1.69
CA PRO A 58 3.35 7.57 -1.80
C PRO A 58 4.39 7.60 -2.91
N LEU A 59 5.12 6.49 -3.13
CA LEU A 59 6.15 6.42 -4.16
C LEU A 59 5.55 6.57 -5.57
N ILE A 60 4.44 5.88 -5.84
CA ILE A 60 3.72 5.95 -7.12
C ILE A 60 3.19 7.37 -7.34
N LEU A 61 2.56 7.98 -6.33
CA LEU A 61 2.08 9.36 -6.42
C LEU A 61 3.24 10.35 -6.63
N HIS A 62 4.37 10.16 -5.95
CA HIS A 62 5.56 10.96 -6.20
C HIS A 62 6.02 10.88 -7.64
N TRP A 63 6.15 9.67 -8.18
CA TRP A 63 6.56 9.49 -9.57
C TRP A 63 5.56 10.10 -10.55
N PHE A 64 4.26 9.93 -10.30
CA PHE A 64 3.22 10.55 -11.10
C PHE A 64 3.35 12.08 -11.13
N PHE A 65 3.44 12.72 -9.96
CA PHE A 65 3.57 14.18 -9.89
C PHE A 65 4.91 14.69 -10.43
N ILE A 66 6.01 13.92 -10.28
CA ILE A 66 7.28 14.26 -10.89
C ILE A 66 7.13 14.30 -12.41
N GLU A 67 6.57 13.26 -13.03
CA GLU A 67 6.39 13.22 -14.49
C GLU A 67 5.45 14.34 -14.97
N TRP A 68 4.34 14.54 -14.24
CA TRP A 68 3.35 15.58 -14.57
C TRP A 68 3.95 17.00 -14.58
N TYR A 69 4.90 17.29 -13.68
CA TYR A 69 5.48 18.62 -13.54
C TYR A 69 6.90 18.78 -14.14
N SER A 70 7.64 17.71 -14.42
CA SER A 70 9.06 17.79 -14.80
C SER A 70 9.30 18.21 -16.27
N GLY A 71 8.27 18.28 -17.10
CA GLY A 71 8.37 18.70 -18.51
C GLY A 71 9.35 17.84 -19.34
N LYS A 72 9.70 18.29 -20.55
CA LYS A 72 10.45 17.46 -21.54
C LYS A 72 11.92 17.17 -21.20
N LYS A 73 12.49 17.69 -20.10
CA LYS A 73 13.92 17.47 -19.75
C LYS A 73 14.10 16.23 -18.86
N SER A 74 14.31 15.09 -19.53
CA SER A 74 14.37 13.75 -18.92
C SER A 74 15.43 13.56 -17.81
N SER A 75 16.59 14.22 -17.87
CA SER A 75 17.69 13.95 -16.92
C SER A 75 17.40 14.42 -15.48
N SER A 76 16.71 15.56 -15.31
CA SER A 76 16.33 16.05 -13.98
C SER A 76 15.18 15.23 -13.38
N ALA A 77 14.27 14.72 -14.22
CA ALA A 77 13.15 13.88 -13.78
C ALA A 77 13.66 12.56 -13.17
N LEU A 78 14.60 11.90 -13.85
CA LEU A 78 15.19 10.63 -13.39
C LEU A 78 15.86 10.79 -12.03
N PHE A 79 16.60 11.88 -11.82
CA PHE A 79 17.21 12.17 -10.52
C PHE A 79 16.15 12.33 -9.40
N GLN A 80 15.03 13.00 -9.70
CA GLN A 80 13.92 13.17 -8.76
C GLN A 80 13.23 11.83 -8.45
N HIS A 81 13.06 10.94 -9.43
CA HIS A 81 12.50 9.60 -9.21
C HIS A 81 13.38 8.76 -8.28
N ILE A 82 14.71 8.76 -8.51
CA ILE A 82 15.66 8.04 -7.66
C ILE A 82 15.68 8.61 -6.25
N THR A 83 15.66 9.94 -6.14
CA THR A 83 15.59 10.61 -4.84
C THR A 83 14.32 10.21 -4.09
N ALA A 84 13.16 10.23 -4.75
CA ALA A 84 11.89 9.81 -4.16
C ALA A 84 11.92 8.36 -3.67
N LEU A 85 12.54 7.47 -4.45
CA LEU A 85 12.73 6.06 -4.08
C LEU A 85 13.57 5.93 -2.81
N ILE A 86 14.69 6.67 -2.72
CA ILE A 86 15.56 6.66 -1.54
C ILE A 86 14.83 7.25 -0.33
N GLU A 87 14.12 8.37 -0.48
CA GLU A 87 13.33 9.01 0.58
C GLU A 87 12.30 8.04 1.16
N CYS A 88 11.50 7.39 0.31
CA CYS A 88 10.51 6.40 0.72
C CYS A 88 11.16 5.15 1.35
N SER A 89 12.31 4.70 0.84
CA SER A 89 13.00 3.51 1.37
C SER A 89 13.61 3.78 2.74
N VAL A 90 14.26 4.94 2.92
CA VAL A 90 14.81 5.37 4.21
C VAL A 90 13.68 5.58 5.22
N ALA A 91 12.57 6.22 4.81
CA ALA A 91 11.39 6.36 5.68
C ALA A 91 10.86 5.00 6.15
N ALA A 92 10.79 4.00 5.26
CA ALA A 92 10.33 2.66 5.60
C ALA A 92 11.28 2.00 6.61
N ILE A 93 12.60 2.03 6.37
CA ILE A 93 13.59 1.46 7.29
C ILE A 93 13.53 2.13 8.66
N VAL A 94 13.50 3.47 8.70
CA VAL A 94 13.39 4.23 9.96
C VAL A 94 12.10 3.89 10.70
N THR A 95 10.99 3.75 9.97
CA THR A 95 9.71 3.36 10.56
C THR A 95 9.78 1.98 11.22
N LEU A 96 10.41 1.00 10.56
CA LEU A 96 10.62 -0.34 11.13
C LEU A 96 11.47 -0.26 12.41
N LEU A 97 12.58 0.48 12.37
CA LEU A 97 13.51 0.62 13.52
C LEU A 97 12.90 1.35 14.73
N VAL A 98 11.93 2.23 14.50
CA VAL A 98 11.23 2.98 15.57
C VAL A 98 9.96 2.23 16.04
N SER A 99 9.51 1.22 15.29
CA SER A 99 8.40 0.37 15.70
C SER A 99 8.87 -0.66 16.72
N ASP A 100 7.95 -1.16 17.56
CA ASP A 100 8.29 -2.18 18.55
C ASP A 100 8.69 -3.52 17.89
N PRO A 101 9.78 -4.17 18.33
CA PRO A 101 10.79 -3.68 19.28
C PRO A 101 11.79 -2.70 18.67
N LEU A 102 12.09 -1.62 19.43
CA LEU A 102 13.00 -0.57 19.01
C LEU A 102 14.38 -1.11 18.55
N GLY A 103 14.85 -0.63 17.40
CA GLY A 103 16.15 -0.98 16.82
C GLY A 103 16.16 -2.29 16.02
N SER A 104 15.04 -3.01 15.92
CA SER A 104 14.91 -4.22 15.10
C SER A 104 14.18 -3.95 13.79
N LEU A 105 14.49 -4.73 12.75
CA LEU A 105 13.70 -4.74 11.50
C LEU A 105 12.50 -5.68 11.56
N HIS A 106 12.39 -6.46 12.63
CA HIS A 106 11.22 -7.29 12.90
C HIS A 106 10.20 -6.49 13.71
N ILE A 107 8.91 -6.66 13.40
CA ILE A 107 7.82 -5.99 14.10
C ILE A 107 7.06 -7.00 14.95
N ARG A 108 6.69 -6.61 16.17
CA ARG A 108 5.75 -7.33 17.01
C ARG A 108 4.31 -6.96 16.63
N SER A 109 3.44 -7.94 16.35
CA SER A 109 2.07 -7.67 15.93
C SER A 109 0.99 -8.53 16.62
N CYS A 110 -0.21 -7.97 16.70
CA CYS A 110 -1.44 -8.66 17.02
C CYS A 110 -2.07 -9.19 15.73
N LYS A 111 -2.52 -10.44 15.76
CA LYS A 111 -3.21 -11.05 14.62
C LYS A 111 -4.54 -10.36 14.32
N VAL A 112 -4.80 -10.07 13.04
CA VAL A 112 -6.10 -9.59 12.56
C VAL A 112 -7.08 -10.77 12.52
N MET A 113 -8.19 -10.66 13.25
CA MET A 113 -9.20 -11.72 13.31
C MET A 113 -10.43 -11.37 12.45
N MET A 114 -10.85 -10.11 12.50
CA MET A 114 -12.07 -9.64 11.84
C MET A 114 -11.99 -8.16 11.47
N LEU A 115 -12.84 -7.72 10.54
CA LEU A 115 -12.89 -6.33 10.09
C LEU A 115 -13.16 -5.34 11.22
N SER A 116 -13.97 -5.71 12.21
CA SER A 116 -14.26 -4.86 13.37
C SER A 116 -13.03 -4.52 14.21
N ASP A 117 -11.94 -5.31 14.11
CA ASP A 117 -10.69 -5.05 14.84
C ASP A 117 -10.03 -3.73 14.42
N TRP A 118 -10.35 -3.25 13.23
CA TRP A 118 -9.88 -1.96 12.71
C TRP A 118 -10.73 -0.77 13.21
N TYR A 119 -11.93 -1.04 13.72
CA TYR A 119 -12.92 -0.03 14.08
C TYR A 119 -13.41 -0.20 15.51
N THR A 120 -12.50 -0.47 16.46
CA THR A 120 -12.83 -0.74 17.87
C THR A 120 -13.67 0.35 18.52
N MET A 121 -13.55 1.59 18.05
CA MET A 121 -14.36 2.74 18.47
C MET A 121 -15.87 2.53 18.29
N LEU A 122 -16.29 1.81 17.25
CA LEU A 122 -17.70 1.55 16.95
C LEU A 122 -18.31 0.46 17.87
N TYR A 123 -17.48 -0.24 18.64
CA TYR A 123 -17.87 -1.38 19.46
C TYR A 123 -17.67 -1.13 20.97
N ASN A 124 -17.71 0.14 21.39
CA ASN A 124 -17.69 0.52 22.80
C ASN A 124 -19.02 0.09 23.47
N PRO A 125 -18.98 -0.67 24.59
CA PRO A 125 -20.18 -1.12 25.28
C PRO A 125 -20.81 0.00 26.13
N SER A 126 -22.13 -0.06 26.28
CA SER A 126 -22.90 0.76 27.22
C SER A 126 -23.70 -0.14 28.17
N PRO A 127 -23.09 -0.64 29.26
CA PRO A 127 -23.82 -1.40 30.28
C PRO A 127 -25.02 -0.61 30.79
N ASP A 128 -26.19 -1.26 30.80
CA ASP A 128 -27.48 -0.70 31.25
C ASP A 128 -27.89 0.62 30.57
N TYR A 129 -27.27 0.98 29.44
CA TYR A 129 -27.47 2.24 28.73
C TYR A 129 -27.22 3.52 29.57
N VAL A 130 -26.54 3.40 30.71
CA VAL A 130 -26.26 4.53 31.62
C VAL A 130 -24.90 5.16 31.34
N THR A 131 -23.86 4.34 31.19
CA THR A 131 -22.48 4.80 30.99
C THR A 131 -21.81 4.04 29.85
N THR A 132 -21.23 4.74 28.89
CA THR A 132 -20.42 4.11 27.84
C THR A 132 -18.98 3.95 28.33
N ILE A 133 -18.46 2.72 28.27
CA ILE A 133 -17.06 2.45 28.58
C ILE A 133 -16.26 2.53 27.28
N HIS A 134 -15.31 3.46 27.21
CA HIS A 134 -14.47 3.63 26.03
C HIS A 134 -13.27 2.66 26.07
N CYS A 135 -13.30 1.65 25.20
CA CYS A 135 -12.28 0.61 25.10
C CYS A 135 -11.53 0.66 23.76
N THR A 136 -11.52 1.85 23.14
CA THR A 136 -10.91 2.08 21.83
C THR A 136 -9.40 1.96 21.94
N HIS A 137 -8.85 0.92 21.33
CA HIS A 137 -7.42 0.68 21.20
C HIS A 137 -7.12 0.05 19.84
N GLU A 138 -5.84 -0.01 19.50
CA GLU A 138 -5.38 -0.65 18.27
C GLU A 138 -5.33 -2.18 18.44
N ALA A 139 -6.45 -2.86 18.16
CA ALA A 139 -6.53 -4.32 18.25
C ALA A 139 -5.70 -5.05 17.16
N VAL A 140 -5.35 -4.34 16.07
CA VAL A 140 -4.52 -4.80 14.96
C VAL A 140 -3.08 -4.27 15.04
N TYR A 141 -2.57 -4.07 16.27
CA TYR A 141 -1.25 -3.48 16.50
C TYR A 141 -0.15 -4.17 15.67
N PRO A 142 0.77 -3.45 15.01
CA PRO A 142 0.81 -2.01 14.80
C PRO A 142 0.34 -1.63 13.38
N LEU A 143 -0.43 -2.48 12.70
CA LEU A 143 -0.76 -2.34 11.27
C LEU A 143 -1.52 -1.05 10.95
N TYR A 144 -2.23 -0.49 11.92
CA TYR A 144 -2.92 0.78 11.75
C TYR A 144 -1.95 1.95 11.97
N THR A 145 -1.23 1.97 13.11
CA THR A 145 -0.38 3.10 13.50
C THR A 145 0.91 3.22 12.70
N ILE A 146 1.50 2.09 12.30
CA ILE A 146 2.78 2.06 11.58
C ILE A 146 2.72 2.81 10.24
N VAL A 147 1.56 2.78 9.57
CA VAL A 147 1.35 3.48 8.29
C VAL A 147 1.41 5.00 8.49
N PHE A 148 0.84 5.52 9.58
CA PHE A 148 0.90 6.95 9.88
C PHE A 148 2.33 7.40 10.22
N ILE A 149 3.05 6.59 10.99
CA ILE A 149 4.46 6.84 11.31
C ILE A 149 5.28 6.88 10.02
N TYR A 150 5.05 5.93 9.12
CA TYR A 150 5.69 5.91 7.80
C TYR A 150 5.38 7.18 6.98
N TYR A 151 4.12 7.57 6.85
CA TYR A 151 3.75 8.78 6.11
C TYR A 151 4.32 10.05 6.72
N ALA A 152 4.40 10.13 8.06
CA ALA A 152 5.06 11.24 8.74
C ALA A 152 6.56 11.30 8.40
N PHE A 153 7.28 10.19 8.47
CA PHE A 153 8.70 10.15 8.09
C PHE A 153 8.92 10.46 6.62
N CYS A 154 8.06 9.95 5.73
CA CYS A 154 8.10 10.34 4.31
C CYS A 154 7.99 11.85 4.15
N LEU A 155 6.99 12.47 4.79
CA LEU A 155 6.77 13.92 4.71
C LEU A 155 7.96 14.72 5.27
N VAL A 156 8.51 14.33 6.41
CA VAL A 156 9.68 15.00 7.02
C VAL A 156 10.91 14.89 6.12
N LEU A 157 11.25 13.69 5.66
CA LEU A 157 12.41 13.48 4.79
C LEU A 157 12.25 14.25 3.47
N MET A 158 11.06 14.25 2.89
CA MET A 158 10.70 15.02 1.72
C MET A 158 10.90 16.53 1.90
N MET A 159 10.43 17.08 3.03
CA MET A 159 10.58 18.49 3.35
C MET A 159 12.03 18.90 3.60
N MET A 160 12.86 17.98 4.11
CA MET A 160 14.27 18.27 4.38
C MET A 160 15.14 18.10 3.12
N LEU A 161 15.02 16.97 2.42
CA LEU A 161 15.94 16.59 1.35
C LEU A 161 15.64 17.32 0.03
N ARG A 162 14.37 17.42 -0.38
CA ARG A 162 14.04 18.01 -1.69
C ARG A 162 14.41 19.48 -1.83
N PRO A 163 14.19 20.37 -0.83
CA PRO A 163 14.62 21.77 -0.95
C PRO A 163 16.14 21.91 -1.05
N LEU A 164 16.90 21.09 -0.33
CA LEU A 164 18.38 21.09 -0.39
C LEU A 164 18.88 20.65 -1.77
N LEU A 165 18.27 19.60 -2.34
CA LEU A 165 18.60 19.09 -3.67
C LEU A 165 18.23 20.09 -4.76
N VAL A 166 17.05 20.73 -4.66
CA VAL A 166 16.65 21.78 -5.61
C VAL A 166 17.61 22.95 -5.54
N LYS A 167 18.07 23.38 -4.35
CA LYS A 167 19.07 24.45 -4.21
C LYS A 167 20.41 24.09 -4.87
N LYS A 168 20.87 22.84 -4.75
CA LYS A 168 22.13 22.37 -5.35
C LYS A 168 22.03 22.19 -6.88
N ILE A 169 20.86 21.82 -7.39
CA ILE A 169 20.56 21.64 -8.83
C ILE A 169 20.00 22.96 -9.44
N ALA A 170 19.88 24.05 -8.67
CA ALA A 170 19.33 25.33 -9.11
C ALA A 170 20.27 26.16 -10.00
N CYS A 171 21.55 25.82 -10.12
CA CYS A 171 22.50 26.60 -10.91
C CYS A 171 22.24 26.62 -12.44
N GLY A 172 21.21 25.93 -12.97
CA GLY A 172 20.99 25.88 -14.42
C GLY A 172 19.54 25.84 -14.94
N LEU A 173 18.49 25.89 -14.11
CA LEU A 173 17.10 25.82 -14.59
C LEU A 173 16.08 26.57 -13.73
N GLY A 174 15.09 27.17 -14.40
CA GLY A 174 14.06 28.07 -13.86
C GLY A 174 13.39 27.61 -12.55
N LYS A 175 13.11 28.59 -11.68
CA LYS A 175 12.73 28.43 -10.27
C LYS A 175 11.32 27.86 -10.02
N SER A 176 10.34 28.04 -10.91
CA SER A 176 8.92 27.88 -10.54
C SER A 176 8.37 26.45 -10.58
N ASP A 177 8.79 25.61 -11.53
CA ASP A 177 8.10 24.34 -11.77
C ASP A 177 8.51 23.22 -10.80
N ARG A 178 9.72 23.29 -10.22
CA ARG A 178 10.23 22.24 -9.32
C ARG A 178 9.58 22.21 -7.94
N PHE A 179 9.11 23.35 -7.43
CA PHE A 179 8.42 23.39 -6.14
C PHE A 179 6.99 22.84 -6.21
N LYS A 180 6.36 22.82 -7.40
CA LYS A 180 5.00 22.28 -7.60
C LYS A 180 4.91 20.80 -7.21
N SER A 181 5.94 20.00 -7.49
CA SER A 181 6.02 18.59 -7.07
C SER A 181 6.09 18.44 -5.54
N ILE A 182 6.75 19.38 -4.85
CA ILE A 182 6.82 19.40 -3.37
C ILE A 182 5.47 19.81 -2.78
N TYR A 183 4.81 20.82 -3.35
CA TYR A 183 3.47 21.23 -2.91
C TYR A 183 2.44 20.12 -3.12
N ALA A 184 2.51 19.39 -4.24
CA ALA A 184 1.63 18.24 -4.49
C ALA A 184 1.75 17.18 -3.38
N ALA A 185 2.97 16.93 -2.88
CA ALA A 185 3.20 16.03 -1.75
C ALA A 185 2.47 16.49 -0.48
N LEU A 186 2.50 17.81 -0.21
CA LEU A 186 1.82 18.39 0.93
C LEU A 186 0.30 18.20 0.89
N TYR A 187 -0.28 18.03 -0.30
CA TYR A 187 -1.70 17.74 -0.47
C TYR A 187 -2.02 16.25 -0.42
N PHE A 188 -1.23 15.39 -1.09
CA PHE A 188 -1.60 13.98 -1.18
C PHE A 188 -1.33 13.19 0.11
N PHE A 189 -0.31 13.54 0.90
CA PHE A 189 -0.04 12.82 2.17
C PHE A 189 -1.22 12.92 3.15
N PRO A 190 -1.80 14.10 3.42
CA PRO A 190 -3.03 14.21 4.21
C PRO A 190 -4.17 13.37 3.65
N ILE A 191 -4.37 13.35 2.32
CA ILE A 191 -5.42 12.52 1.70
C ILE A 191 -5.18 11.04 1.98
N LEU A 192 -3.94 10.55 1.82
CA LEU A 192 -3.58 9.16 2.16
C LEU A 192 -3.78 8.85 3.64
N THR A 193 -3.45 9.79 4.53
CA THR A 193 -3.68 9.59 5.97
C THR A 193 -5.16 9.51 6.30
N VAL A 194 -6.02 10.31 5.67
CA VAL A 194 -7.48 10.24 5.87
C VAL A 194 -8.03 8.92 5.32
N LEU A 195 -7.56 8.49 4.14
CA LEU A 195 -7.92 7.19 3.57
C LEU A 195 -7.54 6.03 4.50
N GLN A 196 -6.35 6.07 5.11
CA GLN A 196 -5.95 5.06 6.10
C GLN A 196 -6.78 5.17 7.39
N ALA A 197 -7.04 6.39 7.87
CA ALA A 197 -7.75 6.60 9.13
C ALA A 197 -9.19 6.08 9.07
N VAL A 198 -9.88 6.34 7.96
CA VAL A 198 -11.29 5.98 7.77
C VAL A 198 -11.43 4.59 7.14
N GLY A 199 -10.57 4.26 6.18
CA GLY A 199 -10.69 3.08 5.33
C GLY A 199 -9.64 2.00 5.58
N GLY A 200 -8.76 2.12 6.58
CA GLY A 200 -7.62 1.21 6.77
C GLY A 200 -8.01 -0.26 6.80
N GLY A 201 -9.08 -0.62 7.53
CA GLY A 201 -9.59 -1.99 7.54
C GLY A 201 -10.16 -2.43 6.20
N LEU A 202 -10.87 -1.56 5.48
CA LEU A 202 -11.39 -1.88 4.14
C LEU A 202 -10.25 -2.05 3.14
N LEU A 203 -9.24 -1.18 3.19
CA LEU A 203 -8.03 -1.28 2.37
C LEU A 203 -7.27 -2.58 2.65
N TYR A 204 -7.15 -2.98 3.93
CA TYR A 204 -6.49 -4.22 4.30
C TYR A 204 -7.13 -5.45 3.64
N TYR A 205 -8.46 -5.52 3.52
CA TYR A 205 -9.11 -6.64 2.82
C TYR A 205 -9.22 -6.44 1.30
N ALA A 206 -9.25 -5.19 0.82
CA ALA A 206 -9.49 -4.86 -0.59
C ALA A 206 -8.22 -4.71 -1.44
N PHE A 207 -7.05 -4.42 -0.85
CA PHE A 207 -5.84 -4.10 -1.61
C PHE A 207 -5.43 -5.13 -2.67
N PRO A 208 -5.58 -6.46 -2.47
CA PRO A 208 -5.18 -7.42 -3.51
C PRO A 208 -6.04 -7.25 -4.77
N TYR A 209 -7.35 -7.02 -4.58
CA TYR A 209 -8.30 -6.78 -5.66
C TYR A 209 -8.03 -5.44 -6.34
N ILE A 210 -7.74 -4.39 -5.57
CA ILE A 210 -7.36 -3.07 -6.10
C ILE A 210 -6.15 -3.21 -7.03
N ILE A 211 -5.10 -3.92 -6.59
CA ILE A 211 -3.88 -4.12 -7.37
C ILE A 211 -4.16 -4.92 -8.66
N ILE A 212 -4.94 -6.00 -8.58
CA ILE A 212 -5.29 -6.82 -9.75
C ILE A 212 -6.08 -5.99 -10.76
N VAL A 213 -7.12 -5.29 -10.32
CA VAL A 213 -7.97 -4.48 -11.22
C VAL A 213 -7.16 -3.34 -11.83
N LEU A 214 -6.39 -2.60 -11.03
CA LEU A 214 -5.58 -1.50 -11.55
C LEU A 214 -4.52 -2.00 -12.52
N SER A 215 -3.81 -3.07 -12.21
CA SER A 215 -2.78 -3.64 -13.11
C SER A 215 -3.38 -4.12 -14.45
N LEU A 216 -4.59 -4.68 -14.44
CA LEU A 216 -5.30 -5.06 -15.66
C LEU A 216 -5.68 -3.84 -16.50
N VAL A 217 -6.33 -2.85 -15.88
CA VAL A 217 -6.78 -1.63 -16.57
C VAL A 217 -5.59 -0.86 -17.14
N THR A 218 -4.54 -0.64 -16.36
CA THR A 218 -3.36 0.11 -16.84
C THR A 218 -2.61 -0.64 -17.93
N LEU A 219 -2.56 -1.98 -17.87
CA LEU A 219 -1.97 -2.79 -18.93
C LEU A 219 -2.75 -2.67 -20.25
N VAL A 220 -4.08 -2.78 -20.20
CA VAL A 220 -4.93 -2.66 -21.40
C VAL A 220 -4.82 -1.26 -22.01
N VAL A 221 -4.90 -0.22 -21.17
CA VAL A 221 -4.74 1.17 -21.61
C VAL A 221 -3.37 1.38 -22.24
N TYR A 222 -2.31 0.84 -21.64
CA TYR A 222 -0.95 0.97 -22.16
C TYR A 222 -0.78 0.27 -23.51
N LEU A 223 -1.26 -0.97 -23.65
CA LEU A 223 -1.16 -1.73 -24.90
C LEU A 223 -1.95 -1.09 -26.03
N SER A 224 -3.15 -0.58 -25.74
CA SER A 224 -3.99 0.15 -26.70
C SER A 224 -3.37 1.48 -27.12
N ALA A 225 -2.93 2.31 -26.16
CA ALA A 225 -2.33 3.61 -26.48
C ALA A 225 -0.96 3.50 -27.16
N SER A 226 -0.28 2.35 -27.01
CA SER A 226 1.01 2.08 -27.64
C SER A 226 0.91 1.37 -28.98
N GLU A 227 -0.32 1.09 -29.46
CA GLU A 227 -0.62 0.39 -30.71
C GLU A 227 0.21 -0.90 -30.88
N VAL A 228 0.18 -1.77 -29.86
CA VAL A 228 0.94 -3.03 -29.87
C VAL A 228 0.07 -4.14 -30.44
N GLU A 229 0.19 -4.42 -31.73
CA GLU A 229 -0.64 -5.44 -32.39
C GLU A 229 0.00 -6.83 -32.38
N THR A 230 1.33 -6.91 -32.43
CA THR A 230 2.04 -8.19 -32.52
C THR A 230 3.15 -8.36 -31.48
N PHE A 231 3.53 -9.61 -31.22
CA PHE A 231 4.69 -9.93 -30.37
C PHE A 231 6.00 -9.31 -30.87
N LYS A 232 6.13 -9.09 -32.18
CA LYS A 232 7.31 -8.44 -32.76
C LYS A 232 7.38 -6.98 -32.32
N ASP A 233 6.26 -6.27 -32.29
CA ASP A 233 6.20 -4.86 -31.87
C ASP A 233 6.58 -4.66 -30.40
N LEU A 234 6.34 -5.69 -29.59
CA LEU A 234 6.77 -5.72 -28.20
C LEU A 234 8.30 -5.87 -28.08
N LEU A 235 8.89 -6.78 -28.86
CA LEU A 235 10.34 -7.08 -28.85
C LEU A 235 11.20 -5.97 -29.47
N VAL A 236 10.67 -5.23 -30.46
CA VAL A 236 11.40 -4.17 -31.17
C VAL A 236 11.79 -3.02 -30.25
N ARG A 237 10.96 -2.67 -29.26
CA ARG A 237 11.22 -1.55 -28.34
C ARG A 237 11.45 -2.06 -26.91
N LYS A 238 12.71 -2.03 -26.45
CA LYS A 238 13.11 -2.40 -25.08
C LYS A 238 12.25 -1.74 -23.98
N LYS A 239 11.83 -0.47 -24.18
CA LYS A 239 10.95 0.25 -23.26
C LYS A 239 9.59 -0.45 -23.06
N ARG A 240 9.03 -1.07 -24.10
CA ARG A 240 7.74 -1.77 -24.04
C ARG A 240 7.82 -3.04 -23.19
N LEU A 241 8.93 -3.78 -23.28
CA LEU A 241 9.19 -4.95 -22.44
C LEU A 241 9.33 -4.57 -20.95
N ILE A 242 10.01 -3.47 -20.65
CA ILE A 242 10.15 -2.99 -19.26
C ILE A 242 8.77 -2.69 -18.67
N VAL A 243 7.93 -1.94 -19.39
CA VAL A 243 6.59 -1.60 -18.91
C VAL A 243 5.72 -2.85 -18.74
N LEU A 244 5.77 -3.80 -19.68
CA LEU A 244 5.04 -5.06 -19.58
C LEU A 244 5.47 -5.86 -18.34
N PHE A 245 6.78 -6.01 -18.13
CA PHE A 245 7.32 -6.72 -16.98
C PHE A 245 6.93 -6.06 -15.66
N SER A 246 6.95 -4.72 -15.59
CA SER A 246 6.45 -3.98 -14.42
C SER A 246 4.97 -4.27 -14.13
N HIS A 247 4.11 -4.35 -15.16
CA HIS A 247 2.71 -4.72 -14.98
C HIS A 247 2.54 -6.17 -14.52
N TRP A 248 3.33 -7.10 -15.06
CA TRP A 248 3.33 -8.49 -14.61
C TRP A 248 3.76 -8.64 -13.16
N LEU A 249 4.78 -7.91 -12.72
CA LEU A 249 5.18 -7.89 -11.31
C LEU A 249 4.05 -7.38 -10.41
N LEU A 250 3.39 -6.28 -10.80
CA LEU A 250 2.27 -5.74 -10.03
C LEU A 250 1.08 -6.70 -9.99
N HIS A 251 0.78 -7.35 -11.11
CA HIS A 251 -0.30 -8.33 -11.20
C HIS A 251 0.00 -9.59 -10.37
N ALA A 252 1.24 -10.10 -10.44
CA ALA A 252 1.72 -11.20 -9.61
C ALA A 252 1.65 -10.85 -8.12
N TYR A 253 2.01 -9.63 -7.74
CA TYR A 253 1.91 -9.15 -6.36
C TYR A 253 0.47 -9.23 -5.84
N GLY A 254 -0.51 -8.82 -6.65
CA GLY A 254 -1.93 -8.95 -6.31
C GLY A 254 -2.38 -10.40 -6.15
N ILE A 255 -1.99 -11.29 -7.08
CA ILE A 255 -2.32 -12.73 -7.01
C ILE A 255 -1.72 -13.38 -5.76
N ILE A 256 -0.43 -13.13 -5.47
CA ILE A 256 0.25 -13.64 -4.28
C ILE A 256 -0.44 -13.16 -3.00
N SER A 257 -0.92 -11.91 -3.00
CA SER A 257 -1.66 -11.35 -1.88
C SER A 257 -3.00 -12.06 -1.63
N ILE A 258 -3.71 -12.49 -2.69
CA ILE A 258 -4.95 -13.27 -2.54
C ILE A 258 -4.67 -14.70 -2.08
N SER A 259 -3.72 -15.38 -2.71
CA SER A 259 -3.45 -16.80 -2.44
C SER A 259 -2.78 -17.04 -1.09
N LYS A 260 -2.15 -16.00 -0.51
CA LYS A 260 -1.32 -16.06 0.70
C LYS A 260 -0.13 -17.02 0.59
N LEU A 261 0.05 -17.63 -0.58
CA LEU A 261 1.03 -18.67 -0.89
C LEU A 261 1.10 -19.78 0.18
N SER A 262 -0.06 -20.27 0.62
CA SER A 262 -0.14 -21.27 1.69
C SER A 262 0.10 -22.69 1.18
N ASN A 263 -0.28 -22.99 -0.07
CA ASN A 263 -0.10 -24.29 -0.70
C ASN A 263 0.47 -24.13 -2.11
N ILE A 264 1.77 -24.37 -2.26
CA ILE A 264 2.51 -24.13 -3.51
C ILE A 264 1.88 -24.82 -4.73
N TYR A 265 1.27 -26.00 -4.55
CA TYR A 265 0.60 -26.74 -5.62
C TYR A 265 -0.68 -26.08 -6.12
N GLN A 266 -1.43 -25.41 -5.24
CA GLN A 266 -2.66 -24.71 -5.61
C GLN A 266 -2.35 -23.30 -6.16
N ASP A 267 -1.26 -22.69 -5.70
CA ASP A 267 -0.94 -21.30 -6.00
C ASP A 267 -0.10 -21.15 -7.27
N LEU A 268 0.62 -22.19 -7.69
CA LEU A 268 1.46 -22.18 -8.89
C LEU A 268 0.64 -21.99 -10.20
N PRO A 269 -0.51 -22.65 -10.41
CA PRO A 269 -1.38 -22.39 -11.57
C PRO A 269 -1.91 -20.95 -11.61
N LEU A 270 -2.22 -20.36 -10.45
CA LEU A 270 -2.66 -18.96 -10.36
C LEU A 270 -1.56 -18.00 -10.81
N LEU A 271 -0.30 -18.27 -10.45
CA LEU A 271 0.83 -17.46 -10.89
C LEU A 271 1.11 -17.58 -12.39
N ALA A 272 0.78 -18.74 -13.00
CA ALA A 272 0.87 -18.93 -14.45
C ALA A 272 -0.14 -18.07 -15.24
N LEU A 273 -1.17 -17.50 -14.59
CA LEU A 273 -2.13 -16.59 -15.20
C LEU A 273 -1.62 -15.15 -15.31
N VAL A 274 -0.48 -14.80 -14.70
CA VAL A 274 0.10 -13.45 -14.77
C VAL A 274 0.25 -12.90 -16.20
N PRO A 275 0.79 -13.65 -17.18
CA PRO A 275 0.89 -13.17 -18.56
C PRO A 275 -0.43 -13.22 -19.34
N ALA A 276 -1.47 -13.89 -18.81
CA ALA A 276 -2.70 -14.17 -19.55
C ALA A 276 -3.39 -12.90 -20.09
N PRO A 277 -3.50 -11.77 -19.36
CA PRO A 277 -4.12 -10.55 -19.90
C PRO A 277 -3.39 -10.00 -21.12
N ALA A 278 -2.05 -10.02 -21.10
CA ALA A 278 -1.24 -9.54 -22.22
C ALA A 278 -1.34 -10.48 -23.43
N LEU A 279 -1.31 -11.80 -23.19
CA LEU A 279 -1.48 -12.80 -24.24
C LEU A 279 -2.86 -12.71 -24.87
N PHE A 280 -3.91 -12.58 -24.06
CA PHE A 280 -5.28 -12.41 -24.53
C PHE A 280 -5.42 -11.16 -25.41
N TYR A 281 -4.85 -10.03 -24.99
CA TYR A 281 -4.83 -8.81 -25.80
C TYR A 281 -4.12 -9.04 -27.14
N LEU A 282 -2.90 -9.60 -27.15
CA LEU A 282 -2.14 -9.83 -28.38
C LEU A 282 -2.83 -10.81 -29.35
N LEU A 283 -3.58 -11.79 -28.83
CA LEU A 283 -4.35 -12.73 -29.65
C LEU A 283 -5.61 -12.10 -30.24
N THR A 284 -6.18 -11.08 -29.58
CA THR A 284 -7.47 -10.48 -29.97
C THR A 284 -7.34 -9.11 -30.66
N ALA A 285 -6.22 -8.41 -30.48
CA ALA A 285 -5.98 -7.07 -31.02
C ALA A 285 -6.18 -7.03 -32.56
N LYS A 286 -5.64 -8.02 -33.27
CA LYS A 286 -5.76 -8.14 -34.73
C LYS A 286 -7.21 -8.26 -35.24
N TYR A 287 -8.13 -8.74 -34.40
CA TYR A 287 -9.54 -8.94 -34.74
C TYR A 287 -10.45 -7.79 -34.27
N THR A 288 -9.92 -6.86 -33.48
CA THR A 288 -10.69 -5.77 -32.86
C THR A 288 -10.38 -4.40 -33.46
N GLU A 289 -9.58 -4.36 -34.53
CA GLU A 289 -9.18 -3.14 -35.22
C GLU A 289 -10.33 -2.56 -36.07
N PRO A 290 -10.84 -1.34 -35.77
CA PRO A 290 -11.99 -0.76 -36.48
C PRO A 290 -11.74 -0.52 -37.97
N SER A 291 -10.51 -0.12 -38.30
CA SER A 291 -10.02 0.12 -39.67
C SER A 291 -10.22 -1.09 -40.57
N ARG A 292 -10.00 -2.29 -40.03
CA ARG A 292 -10.09 -3.55 -40.75
C ARG A 292 -11.52 -4.06 -40.86
N ILE A 293 -12.34 -3.85 -39.83
CA ILE A 293 -13.79 -4.14 -39.89
C ILE A 293 -14.46 -3.28 -40.97
N LEU A 294 -14.07 -2.00 -41.07
CA LEU A 294 -14.58 -1.09 -42.09
C LEU A 294 -14.09 -1.45 -43.49
N SER A 295 -12.83 -1.90 -43.65
CA SER A 295 -12.28 -2.25 -44.98
C SER A 295 -12.74 -3.62 -45.48
N GLU A 296 -12.85 -4.63 -44.63
CA GLU A 296 -13.42 -5.94 -44.97
C GLU A 296 -14.95 -5.83 -45.19
N GLY A 297 -15.64 -4.95 -44.45
CA GLY A 297 -17.05 -4.62 -44.70
C GLY A 297 -17.29 -3.82 -45.98
N ALA A 298 -16.32 -3.01 -46.43
CA ALA A 298 -16.39 -2.26 -47.69
C ALA A 298 -16.04 -3.10 -48.92
N ASN A 299 -15.15 -4.09 -48.80
CA ASN A 299 -14.78 -5.03 -49.87
C ASN A 299 -15.74 -6.23 -50.01
N GLY A 300 -16.76 -6.33 -49.14
CA GLY A 300 -17.79 -7.37 -49.16
C GLY A 300 -19.04 -7.03 -50.00
N ARG A 301 -18.96 -6.06 -50.91
CA ARG A 301 -20.00 -5.75 -51.92
C ARG A 301 -19.45 -5.85 -53.32
#